data_AF-A0AA86PQC9-F1
#
_entry.id   AF-A0AA86PQC9-F1
#
_cell.length_a   1.000
_cell.length_b   1.000
_cell.length_c   1.000
_cell.angle_alpha   90.00
_cell.angle_beta   90.00
_cell.angle_gamma   90.00
#
_symmetry.space_group_name_H-M   'P 1'
#
loop_
_entity.id
_entity.type
_entity.pdbx_description
1 polymer ?
#
loop_
_entity_poly.entity_id
_entity_poly.type
_entity_poly.pdbx_seq_one_letter_code
_entity_poly.pdbx_strand_id
1 'polypeptide(L)'
;MFCILLTLQATEIKEPKEFMKLSLNSDSMLEIDNDLDFTNVTNFKPLQYSGIIDGKGHTIKNLLIDLTDSIPCTVEKAKNSCEISVGIFSFSSLLHVHNLAFDNVTVKYSNSKDEVTELNMGVLVGQGHDTKVINVSVTNSNVVATNTAKAVIRIGGLVGDLEDFLVVNHSVLSVNLTLNGNQLSHAGGVVGSALTDNTNLVIYHCKVYVNITSAAVVYFGGATSYMQVGWVEFSTIDIDLNLMDENNIVGGFVVDEPANLTIKNCQNSISKQGGKNLSAGGICGMSWVSDAIWSINGLVTIFQLYIPPVYADVVNGSTVIKVEATYCWTLHETPIPVSYLPINRTQIGRTNKFNLDKKFWSFNETQEVPTRKETPQVIMGSLGPQADDDDDDDKPKQKSNVIPMIIVSVIFFALGVIITAAICMIMKKKTKSKISAFNQPEHTVKQGEALRGDVLMM
;
A
#
# COMPACT_ATOMS: atom_id res chain seq x y z
N MET A 1 10.12 42.40 11.56
CA MET A 1 9.45 41.10 11.43
C MET A 1 10.29 40.09 12.19
N PHE A 2 9.94 39.80 13.44
CA PHE A 2 10.65 38.81 14.24
C PHE A 2 10.10 37.43 13.87
N CYS A 3 10.89 36.64 13.13
CA CYS A 3 10.67 35.21 13.00
C CYS A 3 10.96 34.62 14.38
N ILE A 4 9.91 34.38 15.17
CA ILE A 4 10.02 33.57 16.37
C ILE A 4 10.30 32.15 15.88
N LEU A 5 11.55 31.72 15.99
CA LEU A 5 11.93 30.34 15.77
C LEU A 5 11.34 29.55 16.95
N LEU A 6 10.14 29.00 16.78
CA LEU A 6 9.64 27.99 17.71
C LEU A 6 10.51 26.75 17.53
N THR A 7 11.52 26.59 18.37
CA THR A 7 12.16 25.30 18.59
C THR A 7 11.12 24.38 19.23
N LEU A 8 10.58 23.43 18.46
CA LEU A 8 9.91 22.28 19.03
C LEU A 8 10.91 21.56 19.94
N GLN A 9 10.58 21.41 21.22
CA GLN A 9 11.35 20.51 22.08
C GLN A 9 11.00 19.07 21.69
N ALA A 10 12.02 18.29 21.32
CA ALA A 10 11.84 16.88 21.08
C ALA A 10 11.62 16.15 22.41
N THR A 11 10.71 15.18 22.42
CA THR A 11 10.55 14.26 23.55
C THR A 11 11.42 13.04 23.31
N GLU A 12 12.38 12.80 24.20
CA GLU A 12 13.24 11.62 24.15
C GLU A 12 12.50 10.39 24.67
N ILE A 13 12.63 9.27 23.95
CA ILE A 13 12.08 7.95 24.30
C ILE A 13 13.24 6.98 24.46
N LYS A 14 13.39 6.41 25.66
CA LYS A 14 14.51 5.54 26.06
C LYS A 14 14.06 4.12 26.42
N GLU A 15 12.79 3.95 26.76
CA GLU A 15 12.21 2.65 27.13
C GLU A 15 10.88 2.35 26.41
N PRO A 16 10.55 1.07 26.17
CA PRO A 16 9.27 0.66 25.58
C PRO A 16 8.04 1.24 26.29
N LYS A 17 8.12 1.40 27.62
CA LYS A 17 7.04 1.95 28.43
C LYS A 17 6.76 3.43 28.14
N GLU A 18 7.78 4.20 27.74
CA GLU A 18 7.61 5.59 27.29
C GLU A 18 6.98 5.62 25.90
N PHE A 19 7.44 4.76 25.00
CA PHE A 19 6.86 4.62 23.66
C PHE A 19 5.36 4.22 23.70
N MET A 20 4.97 3.33 24.61
CA MET A 20 3.56 2.93 24.77
C MET A 20 2.66 4.02 25.38
N LYS A 21 3.21 5.12 25.89
CA LYS A 21 2.43 6.25 26.43
C LYS A 21 2.10 7.30 25.36
N LEU A 22 2.57 7.12 24.13
CA LEU A 22 2.24 8.03 23.04
C LEU A 22 0.72 8.07 22.87
N SER A 23 0.16 9.28 22.96
CA SER A 23 -1.27 9.51 22.83
C SER A 23 -1.57 10.30 21.57
N LEU A 24 -2.82 10.18 21.12
CA LEU A 24 -3.42 11.06 20.11
C LEU A 24 -3.07 12.55 20.34
N ASN A 25 -2.76 13.24 19.24
CA ASN A 25 -2.71 14.71 19.12
C ASN A 25 -1.46 15.44 19.61
N SER A 26 -0.30 14.79 19.68
CA SER A 26 0.95 15.52 19.88
C SER A 26 1.62 15.80 18.54
N ASP A 27 1.37 16.96 17.91
CA ASP A 27 2.19 17.52 16.80
C ASP A 27 3.62 17.81 17.30
N SER A 28 4.29 16.75 17.71
CA SER A 28 5.52 16.75 18.47
C SER A 28 6.60 16.06 17.65
N MET A 29 7.83 16.37 17.99
CA MET A 29 8.98 15.60 17.53
C MET A 29 9.34 14.61 18.65
N LEU A 30 9.48 13.33 18.29
CA LEU A 30 9.97 12.28 19.15
C LEU A 30 11.35 11.85 18.68
N GLU A 31 12.24 11.61 19.64
CA GLU A 31 13.57 11.07 19.38
C GLU A 31 13.69 9.73 20.12
N ILE A 32 13.97 8.67 19.37
CA ILE A 32 14.33 7.38 19.97
C ILE A 32 15.81 7.48 20.34
N ASP A 33 16.12 7.47 21.63
CA ASP A 33 17.47 7.71 22.17
C ASP A 33 18.12 6.41 22.67
N ASN A 34 17.45 5.27 22.46
CA ASN A 34 17.95 3.94 22.75
C ASN A 34 17.17 2.88 21.95
N ASP A 35 17.76 1.70 21.75
CA ASP A 35 17.03 0.56 21.21
C ASP A 35 15.88 0.15 22.14
N LEU A 36 14.70 -0.07 21.57
CA LEU A 36 13.50 -0.44 22.30
C LEU A 36 13.19 -1.92 22.07
N ASP A 37 13.37 -2.74 23.11
CA ASP A 37 13.10 -4.19 23.07
C ASP A 37 11.75 -4.52 23.73
N PHE A 38 10.81 -5.02 22.94
CA PHE A 38 9.45 -5.34 23.36
C PHE A 38 9.25 -6.80 23.76
N THR A 39 10.31 -7.61 23.90
CA THR A 39 10.22 -9.05 24.26
C THR A 39 9.33 -9.33 25.48
N ASN A 40 9.33 -8.43 26.48
CA ASN A 40 8.56 -8.58 27.71
C ASN A 40 7.20 -7.86 27.69
N VAL A 41 6.81 -7.28 26.55
CA VAL A 41 5.53 -6.57 26.37
C VAL A 41 4.55 -7.49 25.66
N THR A 42 3.55 -7.97 26.38
CA THR A 42 2.54 -8.92 25.85
C THR A 42 1.20 -8.27 25.52
N ASN A 43 1.01 -7.00 25.88
CA ASN A 43 -0.26 -6.29 25.80
C ASN A 43 -0.13 -4.95 25.05
N PHE A 44 0.76 -4.89 24.06
CA PHE A 44 0.88 -3.69 23.23
C PHE A 44 -0.45 -3.39 22.55
N LYS A 45 -0.87 -2.13 22.63
CA LYS A 45 -2.05 -1.65 21.92
C LYS A 45 -1.58 -0.75 20.79
N PRO A 46 -2.11 -0.93 19.56
CA PRO A 46 -1.88 0.00 18.47
C PRO A 46 -2.05 1.44 18.93
N LEU A 47 -1.07 2.28 18.57
CA LEU A 47 -1.03 3.68 18.95
C LEU A 47 -1.73 4.53 17.88
N GLN A 48 -2.01 5.77 18.22
CA GLN A 48 -2.45 6.77 17.25
C GLN A 48 -1.55 7.98 17.43
N TYR A 49 -0.87 8.38 16.37
CA TYR A 49 0.17 9.40 16.42
C TYR A 49 0.24 10.18 15.11
N SER A 50 0.54 11.47 15.27
CA SER A 50 0.73 12.46 14.21
C SER A 50 1.96 13.26 14.58
N GLY A 51 2.93 13.42 13.67
CA GLY A 51 4.19 14.10 14.00
C GLY A 51 5.42 13.40 13.44
N ILE A 52 6.58 13.73 13.99
CA ILE A 52 7.87 13.26 13.50
C ILE A 52 8.49 12.33 14.54
N ILE A 53 8.91 11.15 14.11
CA ILE A 53 9.71 10.20 14.88
C ILE A 53 11.08 10.12 14.21
N ASP A 54 12.11 10.63 14.88
CA ASP A 54 13.50 10.39 14.49
C ASP A 54 14.08 9.25 15.32
N GLY A 55 14.42 8.16 14.65
CA GLY A 55 14.99 6.99 15.26
C GLY A 55 16.46 7.14 15.64
N LYS A 56 17.18 8.17 15.14
CA LYS A 56 18.62 8.37 15.35
C LYS A 56 19.49 7.11 15.07
N GLY A 57 19.01 6.20 14.23
CA GLY A 57 19.67 4.93 13.91
C GLY A 57 19.39 3.78 14.89
N HIS A 58 18.49 3.96 15.86
CA HIS A 58 18.08 2.93 16.82
C HIS A 58 17.04 1.96 16.25
N THR A 59 16.77 0.91 17.00
CA THR A 59 15.86 -0.18 16.61
C THR A 59 14.70 -0.35 17.58
N ILE A 60 13.48 -0.51 17.05
CA ILE A 60 12.33 -1.11 17.74
C ILE A 60 12.29 -2.59 17.37
N LYS A 61 12.40 -3.48 18.36
CA LYS A 61 12.49 -4.92 18.10
C LYS A 61 11.60 -5.79 18.98
N ASN A 62 11.33 -7.00 18.48
CA ASN A 62 10.59 -8.06 19.18
C ASN A 62 9.18 -7.62 19.61
N LEU A 63 8.53 -6.80 18.79
CA LEU A 63 7.20 -6.28 19.09
C LEU A 63 6.13 -7.22 18.56
N LEU A 64 5.24 -7.67 19.45
CA LEU A 64 4.05 -8.44 19.11
C LEU A 64 2.80 -7.59 19.29
N ILE A 65 2.02 -7.47 18.22
CA ILE A 65 0.69 -6.86 18.20
C ILE A 65 -0.27 -7.99 17.84
N ASP A 66 -0.92 -8.60 18.83
CA ASP A 66 -1.88 -9.68 18.61
C ASP A 66 -3.29 -9.24 19.05
N LEU A 67 -4.18 -9.07 18.08
CA LEU A 67 -5.59 -8.73 18.29
C LEU A 67 -6.53 -9.92 18.08
N THR A 68 -6.04 -11.15 18.28
CA THR A 68 -6.87 -12.37 18.30
C THR A 68 -8.06 -12.20 19.26
N ASP A 69 -9.28 -12.43 18.76
CA ASP A 69 -10.55 -12.40 19.50
C ASP A 69 -10.87 -11.09 20.25
N SER A 70 -10.06 -10.06 20.03
CA SER A 70 -10.14 -8.77 20.70
C SER A 70 -10.80 -7.79 19.73
N ILE A 71 -12.09 -7.52 19.92
CA ILE A 71 -12.85 -6.60 19.06
C ILE A 71 -13.02 -5.26 19.77
N PRO A 72 -12.16 -4.24 19.52
CA PRO A 72 -12.46 -2.85 19.84
C PRO A 72 -13.26 -2.19 18.69
N CYS A 73 -14.08 -2.95 17.96
CA CYS A 73 -14.89 -2.40 16.90
C CYS A 73 -16.09 -1.66 17.50
N THR A 74 -16.04 -0.33 17.44
CA THR A 74 -17.22 0.48 17.75
C THR A 74 -17.97 0.66 16.45
N VAL A 75 -18.95 -0.22 16.19
CA VAL A 75 -19.76 -0.15 14.96
C VAL A 75 -20.34 1.27 14.84
N GLU A 76 -19.93 1.98 13.80
CA GLU A 76 -20.52 3.28 13.48
C GLU A 76 -21.94 2.99 12.97
N LYS A 77 -22.95 3.14 13.84
CA LYS A 77 -24.35 2.77 13.57
C LYS A 77 -24.92 3.35 12.26
N ALA A 78 -24.32 4.42 11.74
CA ALA A 78 -24.73 5.03 10.49
C ALA A 78 -24.26 4.25 9.24
N LYS A 79 -23.15 3.51 9.33
CA LYS A 79 -22.53 2.82 8.19
C LYS A 79 -22.69 1.30 8.23
N ASN A 80 -23.10 0.72 9.37
CA ASN A 80 -23.11 -0.73 9.58
C ASN A 80 -21.77 -1.39 9.20
N SER A 81 -20.68 -0.63 9.26
CA SER A 81 -19.33 -1.10 8.96
C SER A 81 -18.52 -1.20 10.24
N CYS A 82 -17.64 -2.18 10.25
CA CYS A 82 -16.67 -2.42 11.30
C CYS A 82 -15.31 -2.46 10.64
N GLU A 83 -14.62 -1.32 10.74
CA GLU A 83 -13.28 -1.14 10.20
C GLU A 83 -12.26 -1.31 11.32
N ILE A 84 -11.24 -2.10 11.06
CA ILE A 84 -10.14 -2.33 11.99
C ILE A 84 -8.84 -2.03 11.27
N SER A 85 -8.07 -1.10 11.82
CA SER A 85 -6.75 -0.73 11.30
C SER A 85 -5.68 -1.12 12.33
N VAL A 86 -4.72 -1.95 11.93
CA VAL A 86 -3.72 -2.56 12.83
C VAL A 86 -2.30 -2.35 12.31
N GLY A 87 -1.47 -1.79 13.16
CA GLY A 87 -0.02 -1.67 13.00
C GLY A 87 0.55 -1.17 14.32
N ILE A 88 1.83 -0.80 14.34
CA ILE A 88 2.38 -0.01 15.47
C ILE A 88 1.48 1.20 15.73
N PHE A 89 1.05 1.84 14.64
CA PHE A 89 0.00 2.85 14.63
C PHE A 89 -1.26 2.28 13.97
N SER A 90 -2.42 2.34 14.64
CA SER A 90 -3.68 1.94 14.00
C SER A 90 -4.05 2.91 12.90
N PHE A 91 -3.98 4.20 13.22
CA PHE A 91 -4.29 5.32 12.35
C PHE A 91 -3.23 6.39 12.54
N SER A 92 -2.76 6.98 11.45
CA SER A 92 -1.86 8.11 11.52
C SER A 92 -2.14 9.13 10.43
N SER A 93 -2.10 10.41 10.79
CA SER A 93 -2.11 11.54 9.86
C SER A 93 -0.84 12.36 10.09
N LEU A 94 -0.13 12.76 9.03
CA LEU A 94 1.13 13.52 9.13
C LEU A 94 2.24 12.74 9.86
N LEU A 95 2.32 11.42 9.69
CA LEU A 95 3.35 10.60 10.33
C LEU A 95 4.63 10.60 9.50
N HIS A 96 5.71 11.14 10.05
CA HIS A 96 7.03 11.06 9.45
C HIS A 96 7.95 10.22 10.33
N VAL A 97 8.49 9.12 9.78
CA VAL A 97 9.43 8.24 10.48
C VAL A 97 10.76 8.27 9.75
N HIS A 98 11.80 8.69 10.47
CA HIS A 98 13.15 8.85 9.94
C HIS A 98 14.14 7.97 10.71
N ASN A 99 15.17 7.46 10.02
CA ASN A 99 16.36 6.85 10.66
C ASN A 99 16.04 5.78 11.71
N LEU A 100 15.06 4.92 11.47
CA LEU A 100 14.56 3.97 12.46
C LEU A 100 14.53 2.56 11.87
N ALA A 101 14.94 1.57 12.65
CA ALA A 101 14.80 0.17 12.31
C ALA A 101 13.64 -0.49 13.06
N PHE A 102 12.88 -1.33 12.37
CA PHE A 102 11.89 -2.23 12.93
C PHE A 102 12.35 -3.66 12.64
N ASP A 103 12.67 -4.43 13.69
CA ASP A 103 13.17 -5.80 13.53
C ASP A 103 12.32 -6.80 14.31
N ASN A 104 11.94 -7.90 13.67
CA ASN A 104 11.11 -8.93 14.29
C ASN A 104 9.79 -8.36 14.86
N VAL A 105 9.09 -7.54 14.08
CA VAL A 105 7.75 -7.03 14.44
C VAL A 105 6.70 -7.98 13.85
N THR A 106 5.76 -8.43 14.68
CA THR A 106 4.64 -9.27 14.24
C THR A 106 3.32 -8.57 14.51
N VAL A 107 2.55 -8.32 13.45
CA VAL A 107 1.19 -7.78 13.50
C VAL A 107 0.22 -8.88 13.13
N LYS A 108 -0.62 -9.29 14.07
CA LYS A 108 -1.55 -10.41 13.91
C LYS A 108 -2.97 -9.97 14.23
N TYR A 109 -3.87 -10.36 13.33
CA TYR A 109 -5.30 -10.23 13.51
C TYR A 109 -5.98 -11.56 13.21
N SER A 110 -6.90 -11.96 14.07
CA SER A 110 -7.78 -13.09 13.80
C SER A 110 -9.12 -12.94 14.49
N ASN A 111 -10.22 -13.15 13.75
CA ASN A 111 -11.55 -13.02 14.31
C ASN A 111 -12.57 -13.92 13.63
N SER A 112 -12.98 -14.98 14.32
CA SER A 112 -14.01 -15.89 13.81
C SER A 112 -15.42 -15.29 13.72
N LYS A 113 -15.64 -14.04 14.17
CA LYS A 113 -16.94 -13.39 14.14
C LYS A 113 -17.10 -12.54 12.89
N ASP A 114 -18.29 -12.65 12.32
CA ASP A 114 -18.77 -12.00 11.10
C ASP A 114 -18.98 -10.48 11.18
N GLU A 115 -18.40 -9.82 12.18
CA GLU A 115 -18.68 -8.41 12.47
C GLU A 115 -17.78 -7.46 11.69
N VAL A 116 -16.57 -7.88 11.31
CA VAL A 116 -15.58 -7.04 10.62
C VAL A 116 -15.89 -6.97 9.12
N THR A 117 -16.05 -5.75 8.62
CA THR A 117 -16.28 -5.49 7.19
C THR A 117 -15.00 -5.08 6.48
N GLU A 118 -14.06 -4.44 7.19
CA GLU A 118 -12.79 -3.98 6.63
C GLU A 118 -11.64 -4.18 7.62
N LEU A 119 -10.51 -4.67 7.13
CA LEU A 119 -9.31 -4.92 7.89
C LEU A 119 -8.09 -4.36 7.16
N ASN A 120 -7.47 -3.33 7.73
CA ASN A 120 -6.28 -2.68 7.19
C ASN A 120 -5.09 -3.03 8.09
N MET A 121 -4.03 -3.64 7.55
CA MET A 121 -2.86 -4.02 8.35
C MET A 121 -1.53 -3.69 7.68
N GLY A 122 -0.61 -3.14 8.47
CA GLY A 122 0.78 -2.97 8.08
C GLY A 122 1.69 -3.05 9.29
N VAL A 123 3.00 -3.26 9.08
CA VAL A 123 3.94 -3.26 10.20
C VAL A 123 3.93 -1.90 10.90
N LEU A 124 3.96 -0.81 10.14
CA LEU A 124 4.00 0.54 10.68
C LEU A 124 2.60 1.08 10.96
N VAL A 125 1.73 1.13 9.95
CA VAL A 125 0.42 1.76 10.03
C VAL A 125 -0.67 0.84 9.50
N GLY A 126 -1.80 0.75 10.21
CA GLY A 126 -3.02 0.15 9.66
C GLY A 126 -3.57 0.99 8.51
N GLN A 127 -3.93 2.25 8.80
CA GLN A 127 -4.46 3.22 7.84
C GLN A 127 -3.68 4.55 7.94
N GLY A 128 -3.09 4.97 6.83
CA GLY A 128 -2.19 6.12 6.77
C GLY A 128 -2.72 7.27 5.93
N HIS A 129 -2.47 8.49 6.42
CA HIS A 129 -2.68 9.77 5.72
C HIS A 129 -1.40 10.59 5.82
N ASP A 130 -0.94 11.18 4.71
CA ASP A 130 0.27 12.02 4.67
C ASP A 130 1.42 11.39 5.47
N THR A 131 1.94 10.28 4.96
CA THR A 131 2.95 9.49 5.66
C THR A 131 4.28 9.55 4.93
N LYS A 132 5.38 9.67 5.68
CA LYS A 132 6.74 9.65 5.13
C LYS A 132 7.61 8.69 5.91
N VAL A 133 8.32 7.85 5.19
CA VAL A 133 9.18 6.79 5.74
C VAL A 133 10.54 6.91 5.06
N ILE A 134 11.50 7.51 5.77
CA ILE A 134 12.78 7.93 5.19
C ILE A 134 13.93 7.27 5.94
N ASN A 135 14.81 6.56 5.22
CA ASN A 135 15.95 5.85 5.81
C ASN A 135 15.50 4.90 6.94
N VAL A 136 14.48 4.09 6.64
CA VAL A 136 13.88 3.14 7.58
C VAL A 136 14.13 1.71 7.09
N SER A 137 14.44 0.81 8.01
CA SER A 137 14.52 -0.62 7.70
C SER A 137 13.45 -1.40 8.43
N VAL A 138 12.71 -2.25 7.72
CA VAL A 138 11.79 -3.24 8.31
C VAL A 138 12.31 -4.62 7.96
N THR A 139 12.73 -5.39 8.96
CA THR A 139 13.33 -6.71 8.75
C THR A 139 12.66 -7.78 9.60
N ASN A 140 12.68 -9.01 9.10
CA ASN A 140 12.17 -10.20 9.80
C ASN A 140 10.75 -10.04 10.35
N SER A 141 9.93 -9.19 9.71
CA SER A 141 8.63 -8.78 10.23
C SER A 141 7.51 -9.51 9.52
N ASN A 142 6.40 -9.71 10.24
CA ASN A 142 5.28 -10.53 9.78
C ASN A 142 3.97 -9.76 9.94
N VAL A 143 3.12 -9.82 8.91
CA VAL A 143 1.73 -9.36 8.98
C VAL A 143 0.82 -10.55 8.69
N VAL A 144 -0.02 -10.90 9.64
CA VAL A 144 -0.81 -12.14 9.63
C VAL A 144 -2.29 -11.83 9.84
N ALA A 145 -3.10 -12.05 8.82
CA ALA A 145 -4.56 -12.03 8.90
C ALA A 145 -5.12 -13.45 8.75
N THR A 146 -5.89 -13.91 9.74
CA THR A 146 -6.49 -15.26 9.72
C THR A 146 -7.95 -15.22 10.10
N ASN A 147 -8.78 -16.05 9.45
CA ASN A 147 -10.20 -16.21 9.74
C ASN A 147 -10.95 -14.87 9.76
N THR A 148 -11.17 -14.26 8.59
CA THR A 148 -11.81 -12.94 8.43
C THR A 148 -12.98 -13.05 7.45
N ALA A 149 -13.95 -13.90 7.77
CA ALA A 149 -14.93 -14.46 6.82
C ALA A 149 -15.70 -13.43 5.96
N LYS A 150 -15.82 -12.17 6.40
CA LYS A 150 -16.55 -11.10 5.72
C LYS A 150 -15.78 -9.81 5.49
N ALA A 151 -14.52 -9.74 5.90
CA ALA A 151 -13.76 -8.49 5.78
C ALA A 151 -13.13 -8.37 4.39
N VAL A 152 -13.19 -7.18 3.80
CA VAL A 152 -12.20 -6.76 2.80
C VAL A 152 -10.88 -6.57 3.53
N ILE A 153 -9.85 -7.30 3.10
CA ILE A 153 -8.54 -7.29 3.76
C ILE A 153 -7.59 -6.46 2.91
N ARG A 154 -6.91 -5.48 3.52
CA ARG A 154 -5.84 -4.68 2.92
C ARG A 154 -4.56 -4.86 3.75
N ILE A 155 -3.55 -5.53 3.19
CA ILE A 155 -2.29 -5.81 3.91
C ILE A 155 -1.08 -5.30 3.15
N GLY A 156 -0.33 -4.41 3.78
CA GLY A 156 0.95 -3.94 3.27
C GLY A 156 2.12 -4.32 4.16
N GLY A 157 3.34 -4.29 3.58
CA GLY A 157 4.56 -4.39 4.37
C GLY A 157 4.73 -3.25 5.38
N LEU A 158 4.36 -2.02 5.00
CA LEU A 158 4.38 -0.84 5.86
C LEU A 158 2.99 -0.39 6.28
N VAL A 159 2.10 -0.22 5.29
CA VAL A 159 0.79 0.42 5.47
C VAL A 159 -0.31 -0.49 4.93
N GLY A 160 -1.37 -0.73 5.70
CA GLY A 160 -2.53 -1.49 5.21
C GLY A 160 -3.29 -0.77 4.11
N ASP A 161 -3.83 0.41 4.44
CA ASP A 161 -4.56 1.27 3.52
C ASP A 161 -4.06 2.70 3.53
N LEU A 162 -4.03 3.34 2.36
CA LEU A 162 -3.47 4.67 2.17
C LEU A 162 -4.50 5.61 1.52
N GLU A 163 -4.83 6.70 2.23
CA GLU A 163 -5.91 7.61 1.82
C GLU A 163 -5.45 8.97 1.25
N ASP A 164 -4.15 9.30 1.26
CA ASP A 164 -3.66 10.58 0.73
C ASP A 164 -2.30 10.46 0.02
N PHE A 165 -1.22 10.31 0.77
CA PHE A 165 0.07 10.07 0.13
C PHE A 165 1.05 9.35 1.06
N LEU A 166 1.92 8.57 0.44
CA LEU A 166 3.04 7.92 1.10
C LEU A 166 4.31 8.18 0.32
N VAL A 167 5.36 8.62 1.02
CA VAL A 167 6.73 8.64 0.49
C VAL A 167 7.57 7.63 1.25
N VAL A 168 8.14 6.67 0.53
CA VAL A 168 9.13 5.72 1.06
C VAL A 168 10.46 5.97 0.35
N ASN A 169 11.50 6.29 1.11
CA ASN A 169 12.75 6.80 0.56
C ASN A 169 13.98 6.22 1.26
N HIS A 170 14.94 5.68 0.51
CA HIS A 170 16.17 5.07 1.03
C HIS A 170 15.90 3.98 2.07
N SER A 171 14.83 3.20 1.88
CA SER A 171 14.35 2.24 2.87
C SER A 171 14.53 0.79 2.41
N VAL A 172 14.67 -0.12 3.38
CA VAL A 172 14.78 -1.56 3.13
C VAL A 172 13.62 -2.27 3.81
N LEU A 173 12.84 -3.02 3.06
CA LEU A 173 11.68 -3.76 3.56
C LEU A 173 11.90 -5.24 3.30
N SER A 174 11.75 -6.07 4.33
CA SER A 174 11.79 -7.52 4.28
C SER A 174 10.67 -8.06 5.17
N VAL A 175 9.53 -8.35 4.55
CA VAL A 175 8.27 -8.66 5.23
C VAL A 175 7.68 -9.98 4.75
N ASN A 176 7.06 -10.72 5.67
CA ASN A 176 6.23 -11.87 5.35
C ASN A 176 4.75 -11.50 5.55
N LEU A 177 3.95 -11.70 4.52
CA LEU A 177 2.51 -11.47 4.55
C LEU A 177 1.80 -12.82 4.52
N THR A 178 0.89 -13.05 5.46
CA THR A 178 0.09 -14.28 5.53
C THR A 178 -1.39 -13.94 5.56
N LEU A 179 -2.13 -14.42 4.56
CA LEU A 179 -3.57 -14.18 4.41
C LEU A 179 -4.33 -15.51 4.33
N ASN A 180 -5.08 -15.81 5.39
CA ASN A 180 -5.98 -16.95 5.43
C ASN A 180 -7.41 -16.45 5.68
N GLY A 181 -8.07 -16.01 4.62
CA GLY A 181 -9.45 -15.50 4.63
C GLY A 181 -10.30 -16.16 3.54
N ASN A 182 -11.60 -15.85 3.55
CA ASN A 182 -12.56 -16.38 2.57
C ASN A 182 -12.96 -15.35 1.50
N GLN A 183 -12.38 -14.15 1.54
CA GLN A 183 -12.73 -13.03 0.67
C GLN A 183 -11.55 -12.56 -0.15
N LEU A 184 -11.85 -11.82 -1.21
CA LEU A 184 -10.88 -11.09 -2.00
C LEU A 184 -10.04 -10.18 -1.07
N SER A 185 -8.73 -10.29 -1.19
CA SER A 185 -7.79 -9.51 -0.40
C SER A 185 -6.88 -8.66 -1.28
N HIS A 186 -6.64 -7.44 -0.84
CA HIS A 186 -5.70 -6.49 -1.41
C HIS A 186 -4.39 -6.57 -0.64
N ALA A 187 -3.28 -6.83 -1.32
CA ALA A 187 -1.99 -6.89 -0.66
C ALA A 187 -0.88 -6.24 -1.47
N GLY A 188 0.15 -5.77 -0.77
CA GLY A 188 1.36 -5.32 -1.44
C GLY A 188 2.60 -5.28 -0.57
N GLY A 189 3.76 -5.29 -1.21
CA GLY A 189 5.05 -5.31 -0.51
C GLY A 189 5.30 -4.04 0.31
N VAL A 190 4.67 -2.92 -0.05
CA VAL A 190 4.77 -1.64 0.68
C VAL A 190 3.42 -1.26 1.29
N VAL A 191 2.39 -1.15 0.45
CA VAL A 191 1.03 -0.76 0.84
C VAL A 191 0.05 -1.86 0.42
N GLY A 192 -0.97 -2.15 1.23
CA GLY A 192 -2.02 -3.09 0.83
C GLY A 192 -2.89 -2.53 -0.29
N SER A 193 -3.44 -1.33 -0.07
CA SER A 193 -4.25 -0.61 -1.04
C SER A 193 -4.04 0.91 -0.96
N ALA A 194 -4.15 1.57 -2.11
CA ALA A 194 -4.14 3.03 -2.27
C ALA A 194 -5.30 3.45 -3.20
N LEU A 195 -6.53 3.15 -2.77
CA LEU A 195 -7.74 3.18 -3.61
C LEU A 195 -8.33 4.55 -3.91
N THR A 196 -7.96 5.63 -3.20
CA THR A 196 -8.62 6.92 -3.41
C THR A 196 -8.07 7.67 -4.62
N ASP A 197 -8.93 8.47 -5.26
CA ASP A 197 -8.59 9.25 -6.46
C ASP A 197 -7.52 10.34 -6.26
N ASN A 198 -7.09 10.55 -5.01
CA ASN A 198 -6.01 11.50 -4.71
C ASN A 198 -4.82 10.81 -4.06
N THR A 199 -4.82 9.48 -3.97
CA THR A 199 -3.74 8.75 -3.33
C THR A 199 -2.48 8.74 -4.20
N ASN A 200 -1.37 9.25 -3.64
CA ASN A 200 -0.05 9.25 -4.28
C ASN A 200 0.92 8.31 -3.55
N LEU A 201 1.49 7.34 -4.26
CA LEU A 201 2.54 6.46 -3.72
C LEU A 201 3.89 6.74 -4.38
N VAL A 202 4.87 7.18 -3.60
CA VAL A 202 6.25 7.41 -4.05
C VAL A 202 7.21 6.45 -3.37
N ILE A 203 7.93 5.66 -4.15
CA ILE A 203 8.97 4.72 -3.70
C ILE A 203 10.28 5.08 -4.41
N TYR A 204 11.30 5.47 -3.65
CA TYR A 204 12.55 6.00 -4.19
C TYR A 204 13.76 5.40 -3.48
N HIS A 205 14.74 4.88 -4.23
CA HIS A 205 15.94 4.23 -3.67
C HIS A 205 15.64 3.14 -2.62
N CYS A 206 14.60 2.34 -2.85
CA CYS A 206 14.18 1.31 -1.91
C CYS A 206 14.59 -0.09 -2.35
N LYS A 207 14.78 -0.99 -1.38
CA LYS A 207 14.84 -2.42 -1.62
C LYS A 207 13.69 -3.09 -0.87
N VAL A 208 12.79 -3.74 -1.60
CA VAL A 208 11.62 -4.42 -1.06
C VAL A 208 11.78 -5.91 -1.33
N TYR A 209 11.74 -6.72 -0.28
CA TYR A 209 11.62 -8.16 -0.32
C TYR A 209 10.32 -8.54 0.38
N VAL A 210 9.45 -9.25 -0.31
CA VAL A 210 8.16 -9.64 0.21
C VAL A 210 7.90 -11.11 -0.08
N ASN A 211 7.68 -11.88 0.99
CA ASN A 211 7.12 -13.21 0.88
C ASN A 211 5.63 -13.13 1.19
N ILE A 212 4.79 -13.61 0.28
CA ILE A 212 3.36 -13.70 0.50
C ILE A 212 2.89 -15.14 0.45
N THR A 213 2.22 -15.57 1.52
CA THR A 213 1.51 -16.85 1.59
C THR A 213 0.02 -16.58 1.73
N SER A 214 -0.80 -17.18 0.86
CA SER A 214 -2.25 -17.05 0.98
C SER A 214 -3.02 -18.28 0.53
N ALA A 215 -4.05 -18.61 1.31
CA ALA A 215 -5.10 -19.56 0.93
C ALA A 215 -6.34 -18.87 0.32
N ALA A 216 -6.37 -17.53 0.30
CA ALA A 216 -7.46 -16.72 -0.26
C ALA A 216 -7.14 -16.26 -1.68
N VAL A 217 -8.13 -15.67 -2.35
CA VAL A 217 -7.91 -14.86 -3.55
C VAL A 217 -7.24 -13.56 -3.13
N VAL A 218 -6.08 -13.28 -3.73
CA VAL A 218 -5.30 -12.07 -3.47
C VAL A 218 -5.01 -11.34 -4.78
N TYR A 219 -5.23 -10.04 -4.74
CA TYR A 219 -4.65 -9.08 -5.67
C TYR A 219 -3.38 -8.53 -5.02
N PHE A 220 -2.23 -9.01 -5.48
CA PHE A 220 -0.93 -8.70 -4.92
C PHE A 220 -0.04 -7.86 -5.85
N GLY A 221 0.35 -6.67 -5.43
CA GLY A 221 1.32 -5.85 -6.15
C GLY A 221 2.62 -5.70 -5.36
N GLY A 222 3.77 -5.80 -6.02
CA GLY A 222 5.06 -5.65 -5.34
C GLY A 222 5.19 -4.35 -4.54
N ALA A 223 4.61 -3.24 -5.03
CA ALA A 223 4.42 -2.01 -4.27
C ALA A 223 3.05 -1.97 -3.56
N THR A 224 1.95 -2.11 -4.32
CA THR A 224 0.57 -2.06 -3.82
C THR A 224 -0.38 -2.78 -4.76
N SER A 225 -1.50 -3.31 -4.27
CA SER A 225 -2.50 -3.92 -5.15
C SER A 225 -3.13 -2.90 -6.11
N TYR A 226 -3.48 -1.72 -5.59
CA TYR A 226 -4.13 -0.66 -6.35
C TYR A 226 -3.43 0.66 -6.05
N MET A 227 -3.26 1.49 -7.07
CA MET A 227 -2.93 2.92 -6.94
C MET A 227 -3.57 3.65 -8.12
N GLN A 228 -3.85 4.95 -7.97
CA GLN A 228 -4.22 5.78 -9.12
C GLN A 228 -3.04 6.60 -9.65
N VAL A 229 -2.22 7.15 -8.74
CA VAL A 229 -1.01 7.90 -9.07
C VAL A 229 0.17 7.35 -8.28
N GLY A 230 1.29 7.08 -8.97
CA GLY A 230 2.49 6.62 -8.30
C GLY A 230 3.79 6.79 -9.05
N TRP A 231 4.87 6.70 -8.28
CA TRP A 231 6.22 6.93 -8.75
C TRP A 231 7.17 5.94 -8.10
N VAL A 232 7.82 5.10 -8.89
CA VAL A 232 8.81 4.13 -8.39
C VAL A 232 10.12 4.37 -9.13
N GLU A 233 11.17 4.85 -8.44
CA GLU A 233 12.48 5.02 -9.06
C GLU A 233 13.62 4.39 -8.27
N PHE A 234 14.64 3.93 -9.00
CA PHE A 234 15.90 3.41 -8.45
C PHE A 234 15.71 2.34 -7.38
N SER A 235 14.65 1.54 -7.51
CA SER A 235 14.20 0.61 -6.48
C SER A 235 14.18 -0.83 -6.99
N THR A 236 14.41 -1.77 -6.10
CA THR A 236 14.31 -3.21 -6.38
C THR A 236 13.15 -3.81 -5.59
N ILE A 237 12.31 -4.61 -6.25
CA ILE A 237 11.20 -5.32 -5.62
C ILE A 237 11.29 -6.82 -5.93
N ASP A 238 11.61 -7.61 -4.93
CA ASP A 238 11.72 -9.06 -5.00
C ASP A 238 10.50 -9.70 -4.32
N ILE A 239 9.74 -10.47 -5.09
CA ILE A 239 8.48 -11.09 -4.67
C ILE A 239 8.66 -12.60 -4.63
N ASP A 240 8.31 -13.21 -3.49
CA ASP A 240 8.28 -14.65 -3.28
C ASP A 240 6.84 -15.09 -2.98
N LEU A 241 6.25 -15.89 -3.87
CA LEU A 241 4.83 -16.26 -3.84
C LEU A 241 4.60 -17.67 -3.29
N ASN A 242 3.56 -17.83 -2.48
CA ASN A 242 2.98 -19.11 -2.12
C ASN A 242 1.45 -18.98 -2.05
N LEU A 243 0.82 -18.97 -3.22
CA LEU A 243 -0.60 -18.68 -3.40
C LEU A 243 -1.36 -19.95 -3.78
N MET A 244 -2.32 -20.36 -2.95
CA MET A 244 -3.04 -21.63 -3.12
C MET A 244 -4.30 -21.51 -3.99
N ASP A 245 -4.98 -20.37 -3.97
CA ASP A 245 -6.14 -20.14 -4.82
C ASP A 245 -5.73 -19.98 -6.29
N GLU A 246 -6.58 -20.37 -7.22
CA GLU A 246 -6.30 -20.29 -8.65
C GLU A 246 -6.60 -18.90 -9.23
N ASN A 247 -7.46 -18.10 -8.61
CA ASN A 247 -7.89 -16.79 -9.12
C ASN A 247 -7.00 -15.62 -8.68
N ASN A 248 -5.78 -15.92 -8.23
CA ASN A 248 -4.84 -14.91 -7.77
C ASN A 248 -4.33 -14.04 -8.92
N ILE A 249 -4.10 -12.77 -8.62
CA ILE A 249 -3.61 -11.78 -9.56
C ILE A 249 -2.41 -11.07 -8.96
N VAL A 250 -1.29 -11.11 -9.68
CA VAL A 250 -0.02 -10.59 -9.21
C VAL A 250 0.54 -9.61 -10.22
N GLY A 251 1.01 -8.46 -9.74
CA GLY A 251 1.85 -7.59 -10.54
C GLY A 251 3.16 -7.23 -9.84
N GLY A 252 4.21 -7.09 -10.64
CA GLY A 252 5.54 -6.81 -10.15
C GLY A 252 5.67 -5.50 -9.38
N PHE A 253 4.86 -4.50 -9.74
CA PHE A 253 4.74 -3.24 -9.00
C PHE A 253 3.31 -3.03 -8.51
N VAL A 254 2.31 -3.18 -9.37
CA VAL A 254 0.89 -2.91 -9.08
C VAL A 254 0.00 -4.03 -9.59
N VAL A 255 -1.20 -4.25 -9.06
CA VAL A 255 -2.14 -5.18 -9.71
C VAL A 255 -2.94 -4.45 -10.76
N ASP A 256 -3.66 -3.42 -10.33
CA ASP A 256 -4.49 -2.61 -11.23
C ASP A 256 -3.64 -1.55 -11.93
N GLU A 257 -4.06 -1.20 -13.14
CA GLU A 257 -3.43 -0.20 -13.98
C GLU A 257 -3.79 1.21 -13.50
N PRO A 258 -2.81 1.98 -13.00
CA PRO A 258 -3.03 3.33 -12.54
C PRO A 258 -3.24 4.31 -13.68
N ALA A 259 -3.95 5.41 -13.38
CA ALA A 259 -4.09 6.53 -14.32
C ALA A 259 -2.73 7.18 -14.63
N ASN A 260 -1.81 7.22 -13.67
CA ASN A 260 -0.48 7.79 -13.86
C ASN A 260 0.58 7.08 -13.00
N LEU A 261 1.38 6.22 -13.63
CA LEU A 261 2.51 5.55 -12.98
C LEU A 261 3.79 5.75 -13.77
N THR A 262 4.80 6.24 -13.06
CA THR A 262 6.17 6.29 -13.57
C THR A 262 7.04 5.26 -12.87
N ILE A 263 7.73 4.45 -13.66
CA ILE A 263 8.72 3.49 -13.19
C ILE A 263 10.04 3.81 -13.88
N LYS A 264 11.10 4.06 -13.10
CA LYS A 264 12.38 4.50 -13.64
C LYS A 264 13.57 3.84 -12.97
N ASN A 265 14.43 3.18 -13.75
CA ASN A 265 15.62 2.49 -13.24
C ASN A 265 15.29 1.50 -12.10
N CYS A 266 14.21 0.76 -12.22
CA CYS A 266 13.77 -0.19 -11.22
C CYS A 266 14.02 -1.64 -11.68
N GLN A 267 14.10 -2.54 -10.73
CA GLN A 267 14.15 -3.97 -11.00
C GLN A 267 13.03 -4.65 -10.22
N ASN A 268 12.42 -5.66 -10.80
CA ASN A 268 11.57 -6.56 -10.04
C ASN A 268 11.81 -8.02 -10.42
N SER A 269 11.61 -8.89 -9.44
CA SER A 269 11.62 -10.33 -9.62
C SER A 269 10.39 -10.94 -8.97
N ILE A 270 9.80 -11.93 -9.63
CA ILE A 270 8.70 -12.72 -9.08
C ILE A 270 9.15 -14.17 -9.09
N SER A 271 9.12 -14.80 -7.93
CA SER A 271 9.58 -16.17 -7.72
C SER A 271 8.46 -17.03 -7.13
N LYS A 272 8.54 -18.34 -7.42
CA LYS A 272 7.66 -19.46 -6.97
C LYS A 272 6.29 -19.63 -7.65
N GLN A 273 5.66 -20.76 -7.29
CA GLN A 273 4.39 -21.29 -7.79
C GLN A 273 3.19 -20.49 -7.26
N GLY A 274 2.30 -20.09 -8.16
CA GLY A 274 0.89 -19.86 -7.81
C GLY A 274 0.02 -21.05 -8.21
N GLY A 275 -1.26 -20.97 -7.88
CA GLY A 275 -2.28 -21.89 -8.38
C GLY A 275 -2.34 -21.95 -9.91
N LYS A 276 -3.06 -22.94 -10.44
CA LYS A 276 -3.08 -23.26 -11.88
C LYS A 276 -3.45 -22.09 -12.80
N ASN A 277 -4.23 -21.10 -12.31
CA ASN A 277 -4.73 -19.96 -13.09
C ASN A 277 -4.16 -18.59 -12.65
N LEU A 278 -2.96 -18.57 -12.03
CA LEU A 278 -2.32 -17.33 -11.61
C LEU A 278 -2.16 -16.34 -12.80
N SER A 279 -2.76 -15.16 -12.69
CA SER A 279 -2.44 -14.04 -13.59
C SER A 279 -1.25 -13.27 -13.02
N ALA A 280 -0.13 -13.23 -13.73
CA ALA A 280 1.08 -12.53 -13.28
C ALA A 280 1.67 -11.64 -14.37
N GLY A 281 1.93 -10.38 -14.04
CA GLY A 281 2.62 -9.45 -14.95
C GLY A 281 3.80 -8.76 -14.28
N GLY A 282 4.84 -8.46 -15.08
CA GLY A 282 6.06 -7.83 -14.58
C GLY A 282 5.87 -6.41 -14.06
N ILE A 283 4.81 -5.71 -14.48
CA ILE A 283 4.50 -4.35 -14.04
C ILE A 283 3.15 -4.31 -13.34
N CYS A 284 2.08 -4.51 -14.12
CA CYS A 284 0.71 -4.64 -13.66
C CYS A 284 0.22 -6.11 -13.75
N GLY A 285 -0.70 -6.51 -12.88
CA GLY A 285 -1.35 -7.83 -12.94
C GLY A 285 -2.61 -7.84 -13.83
N MET A 286 -3.24 -6.69 -14.01
CA MET A 286 -4.39 -6.43 -14.89
C MET A 286 -4.29 -5.05 -15.52
N SER A 287 -4.95 -4.88 -16.67
CA SER A 287 -5.12 -3.60 -17.36
C SER A 287 -6.59 -3.48 -17.80
N TRP A 288 -7.29 -2.47 -17.28
CA TRP A 288 -8.70 -2.22 -17.57
C TRP A 288 -8.93 -0.93 -18.37
N VAL A 289 -7.91 -0.09 -18.52
CA VAL A 289 -8.03 1.20 -19.20
C VAL A 289 -7.39 1.16 -20.58
N SER A 290 -8.08 1.71 -21.57
CA SER A 290 -7.60 1.82 -22.95
C SER A 290 -6.48 2.84 -23.14
N ASP A 291 -6.21 3.69 -22.14
CA ASP A 291 -5.45 4.93 -22.29
C ASP A 291 -4.40 5.18 -21.19
N ALA A 292 -3.89 4.13 -20.54
CA ALA A 292 -2.81 4.31 -19.58
C ALA A 292 -1.53 4.83 -20.25
N ILE A 293 -0.88 5.79 -19.58
CA ILE A 293 0.40 6.33 -20.03
C ILE A 293 1.48 5.77 -19.12
N TRP A 294 2.20 4.78 -19.64
CA TRP A 294 3.38 4.22 -18.99
C TRP A 294 4.62 5.01 -19.38
N SER A 295 5.22 5.71 -18.41
CA SER A 295 6.53 6.33 -18.60
C SER A 295 7.61 5.42 -18.02
N ILE A 296 8.05 4.44 -18.80
CA ILE A 296 9.16 3.56 -18.45
C ILE A 296 10.44 4.18 -18.98
N ASN A 297 11.28 4.70 -18.08
CA ASN A 297 12.52 5.36 -18.46
C ASN A 297 13.73 4.70 -17.78
N GLY A 298 14.73 4.31 -18.56
CA GLY A 298 15.94 3.67 -18.05
C GLY A 298 15.87 2.14 -18.02
N LEU A 299 16.83 1.51 -17.33
CA LEU A 299 16.91 0.04 -17.29
C LEU A 299 15.84 -0.49 -16.33
N VAL A 300 14.76 -1.05 -16.88
CA VAL A 300 13.84 -1.90 -16.13
C VAL A 300 14.13 -3.35 -16.48
N THR A 301 14.53 -4.13 -15.47
CA THR A 301 14.76 -5.56 -15.65
C THR A 301 13.63 -6.32 -15.00
N ILE A 302 12.79 -6.94 -15.83
CA ILE A 302 11.69 -7.78 -15.42
C ILE A 302 12.17 -9.23 -15.53
N PHE A 303 12.29 -9.92 -14.40
CA PHE A 303 12.48 -11.36 -14.40
C PHE A 303 11.13 -12.03 -14.11
N GLN A 304 10.51 -12.59 -15.16
CA GLN A 304 9.36 -13.48 -15.04
C GLN A 304 9.80 -14.90 -15.39
N LEU A 305 9.53 -15.86 -14.50
CA LEU A 305 9.61 -17.27 -14.82
C LEU A 305 8.22 -17.90 -14.63
N TYR A 306 7.73 -18.49 -15.73
CA TYR A 306 6.46 -19.24 -15.92
C TYR A 306 5.15 -18.43 -16.02
N ILE A 307 4.67 -18.25 -17.26
CA ILE A 307 3.32 -18.51 -17.84
C ILE A 307 3.29 -17.94 -19.30
N PRO A 308 2.60 -18.56 -20.29
CA PRO A 308 2.69 -18.22 -21.72
C PRO A 308 1.69 -17.11 -22.16
N PRO A 309 1.79 -16.64 -23.42
CA PRO A 309 2.72 -15.60 -23.82
C PRO A 309 2.31 -14.21 -23.29
N VAL A 310 3.19 -13.55 -22.55
CA VAL A 310 3.12 -12.09 -22.35
C VAL A 310 4.13 -11.47 -23.30
N TYR A 311 3.65 -10.65 -24.24
CA TYR A 311 4.51 -9.82 -25.06
C TYR A 311 4.93 -8.60 -24.23
N ALA A 312 6.15 -8.62 -23.70
CA ALA A 312 6.79 -7.45 -23.13
C ALA A 312 7.98 -7.06 -24.02
N ASP A 313 7.81 -5.98 -24.79
CA ASP A 313 8.93 -5.36 -25.50
C ASP A 313 9.83 -4.64 -24.50
N VAL A 314 10.91 -5.31 -24.08
CA VAL A 314 11.98 -4.68 -23.30
C VAL A 314 12.81 -3.81 -24.26
N VAL A 315 12.44 -2.54 -24.37
CA VAL A 315 13.21 -1.56 -25.15
C VAL A 315 14.14 -0.80 -24.21
N ASN A 316 15.45 -1.00 -24.38
CA ASN A 316 16.47 -0.20 -23.71
C ASN A 316 16.53 1.19 -24.38
N GLY A 317 15.77 2.13 -23.86
CA GLY A 317 15.66 3.51 -24.36
C GLY A 317 14.32 4.14 -23.97
N SER A 318 14.30 5.46 -23.77
CA SER A 318 13.08 6.21 -23.45
C SER A 318 12.04 6.04 -24.56
N THR A 319 11.08 5.15 -24.36
CA THR A 319 9.98 4.88 -25.30
C THR A 319 8.68 4.89 -24.52
N VAL A 320 7.70 5.65 -25.01
CA VAL A 320 6.33 5.58 -24.52
C VAL A 320 5.72 4.31 -25.14
N ILE A 321 5.43 3.32 -24.31
CA ILE A 321 4.68 2.13 -24.75
C ILE A 321 3.19 2.48 -24.60
N LYS A 322 2.48 2.58 -25.71
CA LYS A 322 1.01 2.54 -25.70
C LYS A 322 0.60 1.08 -25.58
N VAL A 323 -0.06 0.72 -24.49
CA VAL A 323 -0.69 -0.59 -24.35
C VAL A 323 -2.08 -0.49 -25.00
N GLU A 324 -2.25 -1.10 -26.17
CA GLU A 324 -3.59 -1.29 -26.74
C GLU A 324 -4.23 -2.49 -26.04
N ALA A 325 -5.18 -2.22 -25.15
CA ALA A 325 -6.03 -3.14 -24.40
C ALA A 325 -5.75 -4.65 -24.60
N THR A 326 -4.92 -5.24 -23.75
CA THR A 326 -4.79 -6.70 -23.65
C THR A 326 -5.95 -7.25 -22.83
N TYR A 327 -6.96 -7.80 -23.52
CA TYR A 327 -7.92 -8.69 -22.89
C TYR A 327 -7.21 -10.00 -22.51
N CYS A 328 -7.00 -10.23 -21.21
CA CYS A 328 -6.53 -11.53 -20.72
C CYS A 328 -7.64 -12.57 -20.91
N TRP A 329 -7.57 -13.36 -21.97
CA TRP A 329 -8.19 -14.68 -22.03
C TRP A 329 -7.08 -15.72 -21.90
N THR A 330 -7.30 -16.68 -21.01
CA THR A 330 -6.46 -17.86 -20.79
C THR A 330 -6.34 -18.66 -22.08
N LEU A 331 -5.16 -18.70 -22.70
CA LEU A 331 -4.88 -19.60 -23.82
C LEU A 331 -3.39 -20.01 -23.86
N HIS A 332 -3.13 -21.19 -23.28
CA HIS A 332 -2.23 -22.28 -23.73
C HIS A 332 -1.36 -22.91 -22.65
N GLU A 333 -1.16 -24.23 -22.76
CA GLU A 333 -0.58 -25.13 -21.74
C GLU A 333 0.93 -25.41 -21.90
N THR A 334 1.69 -24.64 -22.70
CA THR A 334 3.09 -25.01 -23.01
C THR A 334 4.11 -23.93 -22.64
N PRO A 335 5.10 -24.22 -21.79
CA PRO A 335 6.17 -23.27 -21.43
C PRO A 335 7.21 -23.14 -22.56
N ILE A 336 7.61 -21.91 -22.89
CA ILE A 336 8.76 -21.63 -23.76
C ILE A 336 9.88 -21.00 -22.90
N PRO A 337 11.09 -21.59 -22.86
CA PRO A 337 12.21 -20.97 -22.16
C PRO A 337 12.76 -19.79 -22.96
N VAL A 338 12.87 -18.62 -22.33
CA VAL A 338 13.55 -17.44 -22.91
C VAL A 338 14.84 -17.21 -22.13
N SER A 339 15.97 -17.18 -22.84
CA SER A 339 17.28 -16.81 -22.28
C SER A 339 17.68 -15.45 -22.83
N TYR A 340 18.05 -14.50 -21.96
CA TYR A 340 18.62 -13.23 -22.39
C TYR A 340 20.14 -13.25 -22.27
N LEU A 341 20.84 -12.97 -23.37
CA LEU A 341 22.27 -12.66 -23.38
C LEU A 341 22.45 -11.14 -23.19
N PRO A 342 23.29 -10.70 -22.24
CA PRO A 342 23.56 -9.28 -22.03
C PRO A 342 24.34 -8.70 -23.23
N ILE A 343 23.83 -7.61 -23.83
CA ILE A 343 24.55 -6.89 -24.89
C ILE A 343 25.48 -5.85 -24.26
N ASN A 344 26.76 -5.92 -24.60
CA ASN A 344 27.80 -5.04 -24.11
C ASN A 344 27.73 -3.64 -24.77
N ARG A 345 27.86 -2.58 -23.96
CA ARG A 345 27.54 -1.17 -24.30
C ARG A 345 28.46 -0.48 -25.33
N THR A 346 29.42 -1.18 -25.92
CA THR A 346 30.52 -0.56 -26.69
C THR A 346 30.30 -0.46 -28.20
N GLN A 347 29.14 -0.83 -28.74
CA GLN A 347 28.87 -0.72 -30.19
C GLN A 347 27.59 0.05 -30.51
N ILE A 348 27.59 1.36 -30.27
CA ILE A 348 26.57 2.25 -30.86
C ILE A 348 27.27 3.35 -31.66
N GLY A 349 27.56 3.04 -32.92
CA GLY A 349 27.82 4.02 -33.96
C GLY A 349 26.51 4.70 -34.38
N ARG A 350 26.60 6.00 -34.69
CA ARG A 350 25.48 6.90 -35.00
C ARG A 350 24.68 6.49 -36.24
N THR A 351 23.72 5.58 -36.10
CA THR A 351 22.59 5.44 -37.03
C THR A 351 21.36 4.92 -36.28
N ASN A 352 20.30 5.73 -36.22
CA ASN A 352 19.00 5.40 -35.59
C ASN A 352 18.15 4.40 -36.40
N LYS A 353 18.76 3.35 -36.95
CA LYS A 353 18.05 2.23 -37.55
C LYS A 353 18.73 0.93 -37.16
N PHE A 354 18.07 0.18 -36.28
CA PHE A 354 18.44 -1.18 -35.96
C PHE A 354 17.78 -2.10 -37.00
N ASN A 355 18.57 -2.74 -37.86
CA ASN A 355 18.11 -3.78 -38.78
C ASN A 355 18.43 -5.13 -38.13
N LEU A 356 17.41 -5.89 -37.74
CA LEU A 356 17.56 -7.29 -37.34
C LEU A 356 17.82 -8.14 -38.58
N ASP A 357 19.06 -8.60 -38.75
CA ASP A 357 19.44 -9.56 -39.81
C ASP A 357 18.93 -10.96 -39.41
N LYS A 358 18.06 -11.54 -40.25
CA LYS A 358 17.38 -12.83 -40.03
C LYS A 358 18.31 -14.05 -40.09
N LYS A 359 19.62 -13.88 -40.29
CA LYS A 359 20.54 -14.99 -40.61
C LYS A 359 21.20 -15.72 -39.43
N PHE A 360 20.88 -15.39 -38.18
CA PHE A 360 21.56 -15.97 -37.00
C PHE A 360 20.68 -16.91 -36.14
N TRP A 361 19.93 -17.80 -36.79
CA TRP A 361 19.24 -18.90 -36.08
C TRP A 361 19.68 -20.23 -36.69
N SER A 362 20.54 -20.97 -35.98
CA SER A 362 20.69 -22.41 -36.18
C SER A 362 20.01 -23.12 -35.02
N PHE A 363 18.91 -23.80 -35.31
CA PHE A 363 18.29 -24.74 -34.38
C PHE A 363 19.11 -26.04 -34.43
N ASN A 364 19.61 -26.50 -33.28
CA ASN A 364 20.01 -27.90 -33.16
C ASN A 364 18.74 -28.69 -32.89
N GLU A 365 18.27 -29.44 -33.90
CA GLU A 365 17.24 -30.48 -33.72
C GLU A 365 17.78 -31.53 -32.75
N THR A 366 17.23 -31.60 -31.54
CA THR A 366 17.39 -32.75 -30.66
C THR A 366 16.28 -33.76 -30.91
N GLN A 367 16.71 -35.01 -31.12
CA GLN A 367 15.96 -36.18 -31.57
C GLN A 367 14.64 -36.44 -30.83
N GLU A 368 13.63 -36.86 -31.60
CA GLU A 368 12.33 -37.34 -31.15
C GLU A 368 12.44 -38.50 -30.15
N VAL A 369 11.71 -38.40 -29.04
CA VAL A 369 11.47 -39.52 -28.11
C VAL A 369 10.21 -40.28 -28.58
N PRO A 370 10.19 -41.62 -28.60
CA PRO A 370 9.13 -42.37 -29.28
C PRO A 370 7.80 -42.33 -28.51
N THR A 371 6.71 -42.09 -29.24
CA THR A 371 5.33 -42.18 -28.76
C THR A 371 4.95 -43.63 -28.43
N ARG A 372 4.37 -43.84 -27.24
CA ARG A 372 3.86 -45.13 -26.78
C ARG A 372 2.45 -45.37 -27.35
N LYS A 373 2.29 -46.52 -28.01
CA LYS A 373 1.04 -47.00 -28.64
C LYS A 373 -0.10 -47.18 -27.63
N GLU A 374 -1.29 -46.72 -28.03
CA GLU A 374 -2.59 -47.06 -27.44
C GLU A 374 -3.05 -48.48 -27.81
N THR A 375 -3.95 -49.04 -27.02
CA THR A 375 -4.87 -50.15 -27.38
C THR A 375 -6.19 -50.02 -26.57
N PRO A 376 -7.33 -50.59 -27.03
CA PRO A 376 -8.62 -49.90 -27.03
C PRO A 376 -9.76 -50.56 -26.22
N GLN A 377 -10.81 -49.75 -25.99
CA GLN A 377 -12.27 -50.00 -25.82
C GLN A 377 -12.80 -51.09 -24.85
N VAL A 378 -13.86 -50.73 -24.10
CA VAL A 378 -15.20 -51.41 -24.10
C VAL A 378 -16.32 -50.43 -23.71
N ILE A 379 -17.46 -50.56 -24.41
CA ILE A 379 -18.75 -49.83 -24.35
C ILE A 379 -19.78 -50.61 -23.49
N MET A 380 -20.76 -49.91 -22.87
CA MET A 380 -22.22 -50.20 -22.73
C MET A 380 -22.76 -49.62 -21.40
N GLY A 381 -23.95 -49.02 -21.25
CA GLY A 381 -25.16 -48.77 -22.08
C GLY A 381 -26.06 -47.73 -21.36
N SER A 382 -26.95 -47.00 -22.07
CA SER A 382 -28.44 -47.18 -22.13
C SER A 382 -29.16 -46.94 -20.77
N LEU A 383 -30.30 -46.25 -20.59
CA LEU A 383 -31.39 -45.63 -21.36
C LEU A 383 -32.10 -44.63 -20.40
N GLY A 384 -32.59 -43.48 -20.84
CA GLY A 384 -34.05 -43.27 -20.95
C GLY A 384 -34.52 -41.88 -20.44
N PRO A 385 -35.73 -41.40 -20.81
CA PRO A 385 -36.03 -39.98 -21.03
C PRO A 385 -37.03 -39.36 -20.03
N GLN A 386 -37.06 -38.02 -19.93
CA GLN A 386 -38.15 -37.19 -19.37
C GLN A 386 -38.04 -35.80 -20.04
N ALA A 387 -38.97 -35.40 -20.91
CA ALA A 387 -40.32 -34.87 -20.68
C ALA A 387 -40.31 -33.35 -20.52
N ASP A 388 -40.97 -32.71 -21.49
CA ASP A 388 -41.29 -31.29 -21.61
C ASP A 388 -42.16 -30.79 -20.45
N ASP A 389 -42.11 -29.49 -20.15
CA ASP A 389 -43.29 -28.69 -19.78
C ASP A 389 -42.97 -27.17 -19.86
N ASP A 390 -43.99 -26.44 -20.30
CA ASP A 390 -44.06 -25.06 -20.75
C ASP A 390 -44.17 -23.96 -19.64
N ASP A 391 -44.13 -22.71 -20.11
CA ASP A 391 -44.80 -21.49 -19.61
C ASP A 391 -44.31 -20.80 -18.30
N ASP A 392 -43.84 -19.55 -18.41
CA ASP A 392 -44.71 -18.37 -18.26
C ASP A 392 -43.93 -17.02 -18.25
N ASP A 393 -44.38 -16.13 -19.12
CA ASP A 393 -44.07 -14.70 -19.20
C ASP A 393 -44.82 -13.92 -18.10
N ASP A 394 -44.13 -13.07 -17.32
CA ASP A 394 -44.63 -11.72 -16.96
C ASP A 394 -43.64 -10.94 -16.07
N LYS A 395 -43.10 -9.83 -16.57
CA LYS A 395 -42.47 -8.79 -15.74
C LYS A 395 -42.98 -7.40 -16.10
N PRO A 396 -43.39 -6.57 -15.12
CA PRO A 396 -44.01 -5.28 -15.37
C PRO A 396 -42.98 -4.20 -15.74
N LYS A 397 -43.33 -3.39 -16.75
CA LYS A 397 -42.58 -2.20 -17.17
C LYS A 397 -42.65 -1.10 -16.10
N GLN A 398 -41.52 -0.83 -15.45
CA GLN A 398 -41.34 0.28 -14.53
C GLN A 398 -41.06 1.58 -15.33
N LYS A 399 -41.94 2.59 -15.21
CA LYS A 399 -41.73 3.92 -15.80
C LYS A 399 -40.75 4.71 -14.95
N SER A 400 -39.56 5.04 -15.48
CA SER A 400 -38.61 5.94 -14.85
C SER A 400 -39.02 7.41 -15.08
N ASN A 401 -39.35 8.12 -14.01
CA ASN A 401 -39.41 9.58 -14.02
C ASN A 401 -37.98 10.13 -13.94
N VAL A 402 -37.43 10.51 -15.09
CA VAL A 402 -36.15 11.20 -15.19
C VAL A 402 -36.39 12.69 -14.94
N ILE A 403 -36.10 13.15 -13.72
CA ILE A 403 -35.87 14.57 -13.44
C ILE A 403 -34.42 14.85 -13.87
N PRO A 404 -34.14 15.90 -14.67
CA PRO A 404 -32.79 16.16 -15.15
C PRO A 404 -31.85 16.50 -13.98
N MET A 405 -30.90 15.59 -13.75
CA MET A 405 -29.83 15.63 -12.74
C MET A 405 -29.05 16.97 -12.71
N ILE A 406 -29.09 17.72 -13.80
CA ILE A 406 -28.43 19.02 -13.98
C ILE A 406 -29.00 20.08 -13.01
N ILE A 407 -30.31 20.07 -12.71
CA ILE A 407 -30.91 21.09 -11.83
C ILE A 407 -30.47 20.88 -10.37
N VAL A 408 -30.28 19.63 -9.95
CA VAL A 408 -29.87 19.28 -8.59
C VAL A 408 -28.42 19.68 -8.34
N SER A 409 -27.51 19.41 -9.29
CA SER A 409 -26.09 19.77 -9.15
C SER A 409 -25.84 21.28 -9.09
N VAL A 410 -26.60 22.09 -9.84
CA VAL A 410 -26.47 23.56 -9.81
C VAL A 410 -26.91 24.15 -8.47
N ILE A 411 -27.95 23.58 -7.84
CA ILE A 411 -28.43 24.03 -6.52
C ILE A 411 -27.39 23.72 -5.42
N PHE A 412 -26.79 22.53 -5.43
CA PHE A 412 -25.75 22.17 -4.47
C PHE A 412 -24.50 23.03 -4.60
N PHE A 413 -24.10 23.37 -5.82
CA PHE A 413 -22.92 24.22 -6.06
C PHE A 413 -23.15 25.66 -5.55
N ALA A 414 -24.34 26.22 -5.80
CA ALA A 414 -24.68 27.56 -5.32
C ALA A 414 -24.72 27.64 -3.78
N LEU A 415 -25.25 26.60 -3.11
CA LEU A 415 -25.27 26.52 -1.65
C LEU A 415 -23.86 26.40 -1.04
N GLY A 416 -22.97 25.61 -1.65
CA GLY A 416 -21.58 25.45 -1.19
C GLY A 416 -20.79 26.77 -1.22
N VAL A 417 -20.98 27.59 -2.26
CA VAL A 417 -20.32 28.90 -2.38
C VAL A 417 -20.81 29.87 -1.31
N ILE A 418 -22.11 29.90 -1.02
CA ILE A 418 -22.71 30.78 0.00
C ILE A 418 -22.20 30.42 1.41
N ILE A 419 -22.15 29.12 1.73
CA ILE A 419 -21.66 28.63 3.04
C ILE A 419 -20.19 29.00 3.23
N THR A 420 -19.36 28.80 2.19
CA THR A 420 -17.92 29.11 2.25
C THR A 420 -17.68 30.61 2.47
N ALA A 421 -18.44 31.48 1.80
CA ALA A 421 -18.36 32.92 1.97
C ALA A 421 -18.76 33.35 3.40
N ALA A 422 -19.80 32.74 3.97
CA ALA A 422 -20.24 33.02 5.34
C ALA A 422 -19.18 32.62 6.39
N ILE A 423 -18.55 31.46 6.24
CA ILE A 423 -17.47 30.98 7.12
C ILE A 423 -16.27 31.95 7.07
N CYS A 424 -15.87 32.37 5.87
CA CYS A 424 -14.78 33.35 5.69
C CYS A 424 -15.08 34.69 6.38
N MET A 425 -16.32 35.19 6.32
CA MET A 425 -16.69 36.43 7.01
C MET A 425 -16.65 36.29 8.54
N ILE A 426 -17.11 35.17 9.09
CA ILE A 426 -17.10 34.91 10.53
C ILE A 426 -15.65 34.84 11.05
N MET A 427 -14.76 34.17 10.32
CA MET A 427 -13.34 34.09 10.69
C MET A 427 -12.67 35.47 10.69
N LYS A 428 -12.92 36.29 9.66
CA LYS A 428 -12.34 37.64 9.54
C LYS A 428 -12.80 38.58 10.67
N LYS A 429 -14.01 38.37 11.21
CA LYS A 429 -14.56 39.15 12.33
C LYS A 429 -13.93 38.76 13.67
N LYS A 430 -13.61 37.47 13.89
CA LYS A 430 -12.93 37.01 15.11
C LYS A 430 -11.49 37.50 15.22
N THR A 431 -10.76 37.64 14.10
CA THR A 431 -9.36 38.08 14.13
C THR A 431 -9.22 39.56 14.51
N LYS A 432 -10.16 40.42 14.10
CA LYS A 432 -10.14 41.85 14.49
C LYS A 432 -10.42 42.08 15.97
N SER A 433 -11.21 41.21 16.62
CA SER A 433 -11.56 41.34 18.04
C SER A 433 -10.40 41.01 18.99
N LYS A 434 -9.42 40.19 18.58
CA LYS A 434 -8.28 39.82 19.44
C LYS A 434 -7.16 40.87 19.45
N ILE A 435 -7.08 41.72 18.42
CA ILE A 435 -6.00 42.71 18.29
C ILE A 435 -6.25 43.97 19.14
N SER A 436 -7.51 44.28 19.49
CA SER A 436 -7.82 45.46 20.30
C SER A 436 -7.65 45.28 21.82
N ALA A 437 -7.34 44.06 22.30
CA ALA A 437 -7.22 43.77 23.73
C ALA A 437 -5.78 43.84 24.28
N PHE A 438 -4.79 44.16 23.45
CA PHE A 438 -3.36 44.04 23.81
C PHE A 438 -2.62 45.36 24.07
N ASN A 439 -3.33 46.49 24.16
CA ASN A 439 -2.72 47.79 24.47
C ASN A 439 -3.34 48.43 25.72
N GLN A 440 -2.85 48.05 26.90
CA GLN A 440 -2.85 48.91 28.08
C GLN A 440 -1.45 48.88 28.73
N PRO A 441 -0.86 50.01 29.15
CA PRO A 441 0.46 50.04 29.76
C PRO A 441 0.38 49.89 31.29
N GLU A 442 1.21 48.99 31.84
CA GLU A 442 1.39 48.77 33.27
C GLU A 442 2.28 49.84 33.94
N HIS A 443 1.75 50.33 35.06
CA HIS A 443 2.34 50.59 36.37
C HIS A 443 3.81 51.04 36.54
N THR A 444 3.89 52.23 37.13
CA THR A 444 4.99 52.89 37.84
C THR A 444 5.54 52.06 39.01
N VAL A 445 6.84 51.77 38.99
CA VAL A 445 7.60 51.22 40.14
C VAL A 445 8.05 52.37 41.05
N LYS A 446 7.67 52.33 42.33
CA LYS A 446 8.23 53.18 43.39
C LYS A 446 9.32 52.42 44.15
N GLN A 447 10.50 53.02 44.21
CA GLN A 447 11.60 52.67 45.11
C GLN A 447 11.29 53.15 46.54
N GLY A 448 11.78 52.39 47.53
CA GLY A 448 12.02 52.88 48.89
C GLY A 448 11.57 51.91 49.97
N GLU A 449 12.52 51.22 50.61
CA GLU A 449 12.91 51.51 52.01
C GLU A 449 13.83 50.40 52.54
N ALA A 450 14.94 50.85 53.13
CA ALA A 450 15.92 50.05 53.83
C ALA A 450 15.59 50.09 55.33
N LEU A 451 15.50 48.94 55.99
CA LEU A 451 15.56 48.86 57.46
C LEU A 451 16.46 47.72 57.91
N ARG A 452 17.56 48.17 58.53
CA ARG A 452 18.44 47.57 59.55
C ARG A 452 18.02 46.20 60.12
N GLY A 453 18.93 45.24 60.00
CA GLY A 453 19.05 44.11 60.92
C GLY A 453 20.20 44.36 61.89
N ASP A 454 19.87 44.52 63.17
CA ASP A 454 20.80 44.35 64.28
C ASP A 454 20.93 42.84 64.57
N VAL A 455 22.15 42.32 64.57
CA VAL A 455 22.49 41.01 65.13
C VAL A 455 23.58 41.22 66.17
N LEU A 456 23.21 40.96 67.42
CA LEU A 456 24.10 40.83 68.56
C LEU A 456 23.69 39.53 69.25
N MET A 457 24.58 38.53 69.26
CA MET A 457 24.66 37.50 70.31
C MET A 457 26.01 36.79 70.22
N MET A 458 26.73 36.88 71.34
CA MET A 458 27.39 35.73 71.97
C MET A 458 26.37 34.62 72.21
#